data_AF-L7F564-F1
#
_entry.id   AF-L7F564-F1
#
_cell.length_a   1.000
_cell.length_b   1.000
_cell.length_c   1.000
_cell.angle_alpha   90.00
_cell.angle_beta   90.00
_cell.angle_gamma   90.00
#
_symmetry.space_group_name_H-M   'P 1'
#
loop_
_entity.id
_entity.type
_entity.pdbx_description
1 polymer ?
#
loop_
_entity_poly.entity_id
_entity_poly.type
_entity_poly.pdbx_seq_one_letter_code
_entity_poly.pdbx_strand_id
1 'polypeptide(L)'
;MEGKGAFTKEVDAALLAGDADLAVHCVKDVPADRPLLAGAVFAAFLKRDDIRDALIHPGGVTLDELPAGTRIGTSSVRKIAQLPVYHPHLECVPMRGNANRRLEKLGAGEADGLILAVAGLERIGRRERRPWPPT
;
A
#
# COMPACT_ATOMS: atom_id res chain seq x y z
N MET A 1 -5.20 16.91 6.84
CA MET A 1 -4.83 15.74 7.66
C MET A 1 -5.99 14.75 7.59
N GLU A 2 -6.11 14.00 6.49
CA GLU A 2 -7.14 12.95 6.37
C GLU A 2 -6.61 11.69 7.05
N GLY A 3 -7.15 11.42 8.24
CA GLY A 3 -6.63 10.44 9.19
C GLY A 3 -7.04 8.99 8.94
N LYS A 4 -6.43 8.09 9.72
CA LYS A 4 -6.77 6.67 9.82
C LYS A 4 -8.30 6.48 9.92
N GLY A 5 -8.86 5.61 9.08
CA GLY A 5 -10.30 5.31 9.08
C GLY A 5 -11.15 6.05 8.03
N ALA A 6 -10.55 6.92 7.20
CA ALA A 6 -11.26 7.54 6.08
C ALA A 6 -11.86 6.50 5.11
N PHE A 7 -11.24 5.33 4.98
CA PHE A 7 -11.70 4.25 4.08
C PHE A 7 -12.66 3.25 4.74
N THR A 8 -12.87 3.30 6.06
CA THR A 8 -13.76 2.34 6.75
C THR A 8 -15.10 2.96 7.09
N LYS A 9 -15.18 4.28 7.34
CA LYS A 9 -16.36 4.94 7.90
C LYS A 9 -17.67 4.69 7.15
N GLU A 10 -17.64 4.71 5.82
CA GLU A 10 -18.84 4.50 5.00
C GLU A 10 -19.28 3.03 5.01
N VAL A 11 -18.32 2.11 4.94
CA VAL A 11 -18.56 0.66 5.02
C VAL A 11 -19.09 0.28 6.41
N ASP A 12 -18.48 0.85 7.44
CA ASP A 12 -18.86 0.72 8.84
C ASP A 12 -20.32 1.17 9.07
N ALA A 13 -20.72 2.29 8.44
CA ALA A 13 -22.08 2.80 8.53
C ALA A 13 -23.11 1.89 7.84
N ALA A 14 -22.80 1.36 6.66
CA ALA A 14 -23.67 0.43 5.94
C ALA A 14 -23.90 -0.87 6.72
N LEU A 15 -22.85 -1.40 7.37
CA LEU A 15 -22.95 -2.59 8.22
C LEU A 15 -23.87 -2.36 9.43
N LEU A 16 -23.76 -1.20 10.09
CA LEU A 16 -24.59 -0.85 11.25
C LEU A 16 -26.05 -0.53 10.89
N ALA A 17 -26.29 0.03 9.70
CA ALA A 17 -27.63 0.29 9.19
C ALA A 17 -28.36 -0.98 8.73
N GLY A 18 -27.63 -2.10 8.58
CA GLY A 18 -28.17 -3.34 8.00
C GLY A 18 -28.28 -3.28 6.47
N ASP A 19 -27.67 -2.29 5.82
CA ASP A 19 -27.60 -2.16 4.36
C ASP A 19 -26.59 -3.15 3.75
N ALA A 20 -25.70 -3.70 4.58
CA ALA A 20 -24.76 -4.75 4.23
C ALA A 20 -24.62 -5.77 5.37
N ASP A 21 -24.50 -7.05 5.03
CA ASP A 21 -24.29 -8.12 6.01
C ASP A 21 -22.81 -8.27 6.43
N LEU A 22 -21.88 -7.90 5.53
CA LEU A 22 -20.45 -8.11 5.69
C LEU A 22 -19.64 -6.96 5.10
N ALA A 23 -18.53 -6.65 5.77
CA ALA A 23 -17.53 -5.69 5.33
C ALA A 23 -16.18 -6.40 5.10
N VAL A 24 -15.57 -6.17 3.93
CA VAL A 24 -14.26 -6.75 3.57
C VAL A 24 -13.22 -5.65 3.51
N HIS A 25 -12.22 -5.74 4.38
CA HIS A 25 -11.15 -4.74 4.47
C HIS A 25 -9.78 -5.34 4.18
N CYS A 26 -8.87 -4.49 3.69
CA CYS A 26 -7.45 -4.72 3.90
C CYS A 26 -7.15 -4.48 5.39
N VAL A 27 -6.71 -5.50 6.12
CA VAL A 27 -6.50 -5.42 7.58
C VAL A 27 -5.58 -4.26 7.97
N LYS A 28 -4.58 -3.91 7.14
CA LYS A 28 -3.67 -2.77 7.36
C LYS A 28 -4.37 -1.41 7.43
N ASP A 29 -5.58 -1.31 6.88
CA ASP A 29 -6.37 -0.08 6.80
C ASP A 29 -7.42 -0.01 7.92
N VAL A 30 -7.59 -1.08 8.71
CA VAL A 30 -8.47 -1.10 9.88
C VAL A 30 -7.73 -0.52 11.09
N PRO A 31 -8.24 0.53 11.75
CA PRO A 31 -7.57 1.13 12.90
C PRO A 31 -7.51 0.17 14.09
N ALA A 32 -6.31 -0.03 14.62
CA ALA A 32 -6.05 -0.91 15.76
C ALA A 32 -6.00 -0.16 17.11
N ASP A 33 -6.04 1.17 17.07
CA ASP A 33 -5.97 2.09 18.22
C ASP A 33 -7.35 2.48 18.78
N ARG A 34 -8.42 1.88 18.27
CA ARG A 34 -9.79 2.08 18.75
C ARG A 34 -10.53 0.75 18.84
N PRO A 35 -11.53 0.63 19.73
CA PRO A 35 -12.41 -0.52 19.74
C PRO A 35 -13.09 -0.73 18.38
N LEU A 36 -13.43 -1.99 18.08
CA LEU A 36 -14.36 -2.28 17.00
C LEU A 36 -15.71 -1.63 17.29
N LEU A 37 -16.48 -1.40 16.22
CA LEU A 37 -17.83 -0.87 16.35
C LEU A 37 -18.67 -1.81 17.21
N ALA A 38 -19.49 -1.25 18.09
CA ALA A 38 -20.40 -2.02 18.90
C ALA A 38 -21.32 -2.86 17.99
N GLY A 39 -21.36 -4.17 18.22
CA GLY A 39 -22.11 -5.12 17.38
C GLY A 39 -21.32 -5.67 16.17
N ALA A 40 -20.13 -5.15 15.87
CA ALA A 40 -19.27 -5.69 14.83
C ALA A 40 -18.16 -6.58 15.42
N VAL A 41 -17.76 -7.60 14.64
CA VAL A 41 -16.66 -8.51 14.97
C VAL A 41 -15.81 -8.79 13.73
N PHE A 42 -14.55 -9.18 13.92
CA PHE A 42 -13.79 -9.84 12.86
C PHE A 42 -14.28 -11.28 12.72
N ALA A 43 -15.26 -11.50 11.84
CA ALA A 43 -15.88 -12.81 11.66
C ALA A 43 -14.94 -13.85 11.03
N ALA A 44 -14.02 -13.41 10.15
CA ALA A 44 -13.08 -14.30 9.48
C ALA A 44 -11.82 -13.55 9.00
N PHE A 45 -10.75 -14.32 8.82
CA PHE A 45 -9.56 -13.90 8.08
C PHE A 45 -9.33 -14.87 6.93
N LEU A 46 -9.17 -14.33 5.72
CA LEU A 46 -8.77 -15.13 4.56
C LEU A 46 -7.31 -15.58 4.71
N LYS A 47 -6.91 -16.61 3.94
CA LYS A 47 -5.51 -17.01 3.84
C LYS A 47 -4.65 -15.78 3.50
N ARG A 48 -3.58 -15.59 4.27
CA ARG A 48 -2.71 -14.43 4.12
C ARG A 48 -1.92 -14.51 2.81
N ASP A 49 -2.02 -13.46 2.02
CA ASP A 49 -1.20 -13.27 0.82
C ASP A 49 0.24 -12.86 1.18
N ASP A 50 1.09 -12.72 0.17
CA ASP A 50 2.46 -12.25 0.31
C ASP A 50 2.52 -10.88 1.03
N ILE A 51 3.30 -10.85 2.10
CA ILE A 51 3.43 -9.70 3.00
C ILE A 51 4.48 -8.68 2.54
N ARG A 52 5.29 -9.04 1.53
CA ARG A 52 6.40 -8.21 1.06
C ARG A 52 5.90 -6.96 0.34
N ASP A 53 6.77 -5.96 0.33
CA ASP A 53 6.64 -4.85 -0.60
C ASP A 53 7.31 -5.23 -1.93
N ALA A 54 7.11 -4.44 -2.97
CA ALA A 54 7.77 -4.61 -4.25
C ALA A 54 8.13 -3.25 -4.85
N LEU A 55 9.33 -3.17 -5.43
CA LEU A 55 9.73 -2.11 -6.32
C LEU A 55 9.05 -2.32 -7.69
N ILE A 56 8.45 -1.26 -8.20
CA ILE A 56 7.98 -1.14 -9.57
C ILE A 56 8.80 -0.04 -10.22
N HIS A 57 9.64 -0.42 -11.17
CA HIS A 57 10.51 0.49 -11.90
C HIS A 57 10.55 0.06 -13.38
N PRO A 58 10.42 0.98 -14.36
CA PRO A 58 10.37 0.64 -15.78
C PRO A 58 11.60 -0.13 -16.29
N GLY A 59 12.78 0.17 -15.73
CA GLY A 59 14.04 -0.48 -16.08
C GLY A 59 14.24 -1.88 -15.49
N GLY A 60 13.30 -2.39 -14.66
CA GLY A 60 13.41 -3.75 -14.11
C GLY A 60 14.61 -3.97 -13.19
N VAL A 61 15.10 -2.91 -12.54
CA VAL A 61 16.26 -2.91 -11.63
C VAL A 61 15.83 -3.11 -10.17
N THR A 62 16.80 -3.32 -9.30
CA THR A 62 16.68 -3.38 -7.84
C THR A 62 16.91 -2.00 -7.21
N LEU A 63 16.62 -1.84 -5.92
CA LEU A 63 16.87 -0.57 -5.21
C LEU A 63 18.37 -0.21 -5.17
N ASP A 64 19.26 -1.21 -5.11
CA ASP A 64 20.72 -1.01 -5.04
C ASP A 64 21.33 -0.52 -6.36
N GLU A 65 20.63 -0.76 -7.48
CA GLU A 65 21.07 -0.37 -8.81
C GLU A 65 20.58 1.03 -9.21
N LEU A 66 19.76 1.67 -8.39
CA LEU A 66 19.18 2.97 -8.70
C LEU A 66 20.20 4.10 -8.50
N PRO A 67 20.30 5.07 -9.43
CA PRO A 67 21.15 6.24 -9.25
C PRO A 67 20.76 7.07 -8.02
N ALA A 68 21.73 7.80 -7.47
CA ALA A 68 21.46 8.80 -6.45
C ALA A 68 20.46 9.86 -6.95
N GLY A 69 19.54 10.28 -6.07
CA GLY A 69 18.46 11.22 -6.39
C GLY A 69 17.25 10.57 -7.06
N THR A 70 17.23 9.25 -7.27
CA THR A 70 16.05 8.56 -7.83
C THR A 70 14.83 8.74 -6.91
N ARG A 71 13.70 9.16 -7.48
CA ARG A 71 12.46 9.47 -6.77
C ARG A 71 11.57 8.23 -6.64
N ILE A 72 11.37 7.77 -5.42
CA ILE A 72 10.54 6.62 -5.07
C ILE A 72 9.19 7.09 -4.50
N GLY A 73 8.11 6.82 -5.24
CA GLY A 73 6.76 7.20 -4.88
C GLY A 73 6.18 6.35 -3.75
N THR A 74 5.99 6.96 -2.59
CA THR A 74 5.27 6.36 -1.44
C THR A 74 4.78 7.42 -0.46
N SER A 75 3.57 7.26 0.07
CA SER A 75 3.07 8.02 1.24
C SER A 75 2.97 7.17 2.51
N SER A 76 3.54 5.97 2.52
CA SER A 76 3.59 5.13 3.72
C SER A 76 4.66 5.61 4.67
N VAL A 77 4.27 6.03 5.88
CA VAL A 77 5.20 6.44 6.95
C VAL A 77 6.24 5.36 7.21
N ARG A 78 5.84 4.08 7.24
CA ARG A 78 6.76 2.94 7.40
C ARG A 78 7.84 2.91 6.32
N LYS A 79 7.44 3.03 5.05
CA LYS A 79 8.38 2.95 3.91
C LYS A 79 9.30 4.18 3.86
N ILE A 80 8.75 5.35 4.14
CA ILE A 80 9.51 6.61 4.21
C ILE A 80 10.57 6.55 5.32
N ALA A 81 10.25 5.93 6.45
CA ALA A 81 11.23 5.75 7.53
C ALA A 81 12.28 4.67 7.23
N GLN A 82 11.89 3.58 6.56
CA GLN A 82 12.79 2.44 6.31
C GLN A 82 13.72 2.65 5.11
N LEU A 83 13.25 3.28 4.03
CA LEU A 83 14.02 3.36 2.79
C LEU A 83 15.38 4.07 2.97
N PRO A 84 15.47 5.24 3.63
CA PRO A 84 16.74 5.96 3.78
C PRO A 84 17.76 5.25 4.69
N VAL A 85 17.30 4.32 5.55
CA VAL A 85 18.19 3.54 6.42
C VAL A 85 19.07 2.59 5.60
N TYR A 86 18.50 2.00 4.55
CA TYR A 86 19.20 1.01 3.70
C TYR A 86 19.66 1.60 2.36
N HIS A 87 18.95 2.59 1.83
CA HIS A 87 19.24 3.25 0.55
C HIS A 87 19.21 4.77 0.70
N PRO A 88 20.17 5.37 1.42
CA PRO A 88 20.19 6.81 1.73
C PRO A 88 20.33 7.72 0.50
N HIS A 89 20.69 7.15 -0.66
CA HIS A 89 20.83 7.86 -1.92
C HIS A 89 19.49 8.04 -2.67
N LEU A 90 18.39 7.43 -2.20
CA LEU A 90 17.07 7.50 -2.81
C LEU A 90 16.17 8.53 -2.13
N GLU A 91 15.28 9.15 -2.90
CA GLU A 91 14.38 10.19 -2.41
C GLU A 91 12.93 9.69 -2.35
N CYS A 92 12.29 9.76 -1.19
CA CYS A 92 10.86 9.45 -1.09
C CYS A 92 10.01 10.63 -1.55
N VAL A 93 9.15 10.43 -2.55
CA VAL A 93 8.16 11.43 -2.99
C VAL A 93 6.74 11.01 -2.65
N PRO A 94 5.86 11.93 -2.20
CA PRO A 94 4.48 11.59 -1.85
C PRO A 94 3.71 10.99 -3.04
N MET A 95 3.05 9.87 -2.81
CA MET A 95 2.26 9.16 -3.83
C MET A 95 0.98 8.59 -3.22
N ARG A 96 -0.17 9.16 -3.64
CA ARG A 96 -1.52 8.79 -3.16
C ARG A 96 -2.41 8.30 -4.31
N GLY A 97 -3.53 7.69 -3.94
CA GLY A 97 -4.46 7.01 -4.85
C GLY A 97 -4.49 5.50 -4.62
N ASN A 98 -5.37 4.78 -5.31
CA ASN A 98 -5.33 3.32 -5.36
C ASN A 98 -4.14 2.83 -6.22
N ALA A 99 -3.90 1.52 -6.29
CA ALA A 99 -2.74 0.96 -6.99
C ALA A 99 -2.71 1.37 -8.49
N ASN A 100 -3.85 1.27 -9.19
CA ASN A 100 -3.94 1.63 -10.61
C ASN A 100 -3.57 3.09 -10.86
N ARG A 101 -4.15 4.02 -10.09
CA ARG A 101 -3.84 5.44 -10.21
C ARG A 101 -2.37 5.74 -9.92
N ARG A 102 -1.75 5.03 -8.98
CA ARG A 102 -0.31 5.20 -8.73
C ARG A 102 0.53 4.71 -9.91
N LEU A 103 0.15 3.58 -10.52
CA LEU A 103 0.83 3.06 -11.71
C LEU A 103 0.69 4.01 -12.91
N GLU A 104 -0.48 4.63 -13.10
CA GLU A 104 -0.67 5.69 -14.11
C GLU A 104 0.26 6.88 -13.86
N LYS A 105 0.37 7.33 -12.61
CA LYS A 105 1.26 8.43 -12.20
C LYS A 105 2.75 8.11 -12.41
N LEU A 106 3.15 6.85 -12.18
CA LEU A 106 4.49 6.37 -12.53
C LEU A 106 4.71 6.46 -14.03
N GLY A 107 3.74 6.02 -14.85
CA GLY A 107 3.79 6.17 -16.31
C GLY A 107 3.84 7.63 -16.78
N ALA A 108 3.30 8.57 -16.00
CA ALA A 108 3.35 10.00 -16.26
C ALA A 108 4.63 10.69 -15.73
N GLY A 109 5.56 9.95 -15.09
CA GLY A 109 6.83 10.50 -14.60
C GLY A 109 6.74 11.29 -13.29
N GLU A 110 5.64 11.18 -12.54
CA GLU A 110 5.51 11.81 -11.21
C GLU A 110 6.49 11.22 -10.18
N ALA A 111 7.00 10.01 -10.43
CA ALA A 111 8.09 9.36 -9.71
C ALA A 111 8.88 8.48 -10.69
N ASP A 112 10.08 8.06 -10.30
CA ASP A 112 10.94 7.21 -11.13
C ASP A 112 10.71 5.72 -10.81
N GLY A 113 10.31 5.43 -9.56
CA GLY A 113 9.83 4.11 -9.14
C GLY A 113 8.72 4.20 -8.10
N LEU A 114 8.06 3.08 -7.81
CA LEU A 114 7.06 2.95 -6.76
C LEU A 114 7.40 1.81 -5.81
N ILE A 115 6.93 1.90 -4.56
CA ILE A 115 6.89 0.76 -3.64
C ILE A 115 5.44 0.41 -3.29
N LEU A 116 4.92 -0.70 -3.80
CA LEU A 116 3.57 -1.20 -3.52
C LEU A 116 3.61 -2.56 -2.81
N ALA A 117 2.50 -2.96 -2.19
CA ALA A 117 2.39 -4.28 -1.57
C ALA A 117 2.23 -5.37 -2.65
N VAL A 118 2.96 -6.48 -2.53
CA VAL A 118 2.88 -7.61 -3.48
C VAL A 118 1.46 -8.11 -3.60
N ALA A 119 0.78 -8.39 -2.48
CA ALA A 119 -0.61 -8.84 -2.47
C ALA A 119 -1.57 -7.91 -3.25
N GLY A 120 -1.37 -6.59 -3.14
CA GLY A 120 -2.19 -5.61 -3.86
C GLY A 120 -2.01 -5.70 -5.37
N LEU A 121 -0.78 -5.93 -5.83
CA LEU A 121 -0.44 -6.10 -7.25
C LEU A 121 -0.98 -7.43 -7.81
N GLU A 122 -0.89 -8.51 -7.03
CA GLU A 122 -1.42 -9.82 -7.44
C GLU A 122 -2.93 -9.79 -7.68
N ARG A 123 -3.67 -9.19 -6.75
CA ARG A 123 -5.14 -9.11 -6.82
C ARG A 123 -5.65 -8.31 -8.01
N ILE A 124 -4.84 -7.41 -8.57
CA ILE A 124 -5.16 -6.63 -9.79
C ILE A 124 -4.49 -7.20 -11.06
N GLY A 125 -3.87 -8.38 -10.97
CA GLY A 125 -3.23 -9.03 -12.11
C GLY A 125 -1.92 -8.39 -12.59
N ARG A 126 -1.25 -7.58 -11.76
CA ARG A 126 0.05 -6.96 -12.08
C ARG A 126 1.20 -7.76 -11.50
N ARG A 127 1.82 -8.61 -12.32
CA ARG A 127 2.89 -9.53 -11.90
C ARG A 127 4.30 -9.03 -12.21
N GLU A 128 4.44 -8.02 -13.06
CA GLU A 128 5.72 -7.37 -13.38
C GLU A 128 6.23 -6.50 -12.22
N ARG A 129 7.04 -7.09 -11.34
CA ARG A 129 7.55 -6.42 -10.12
C ARG A 129 8.77 -7.14 -9.55
N ARG A 130 9.54 -6.44 -8.71
CA ARG A 130 10.59 -7.06 -7.89
C ARG A 130 10.23 -6.97 -6.40
N PRO A 131 10.01 -8.10 -5.70
CA PRO A 131 9.78 -8.10 -4.25
C PRO A 131 10.95 -7.45 -3.49
N TRP A 132 10.61 -6.73 -2.42
CA TRP A 132 11.52 -6.07 -1.51
C TRP A 132 11.05 -6.29 -0.05
N PRO A 133 11.93 -6.76 0.86
CA PRO A 133 13.34 -7.17 0.64
C PRO A 133 13.48 -8.44 -0.23
N PRO A 134 14.65 -8.68 -0.86
CA PRO A 134 14.91 -9.92 -1.59
C PRO A 134 14.89 -11.14 -0.66
N THR A 135 14.52 -12.30 -1.20
CA THR A 135 14.62 -13.62 -0.54
C THR A 135 16.01 -14.20 -0.67
#